data_AF-A0A9X4C9E9-F1
#
_entry.id   AF-A0A9X4C9E9-F1
#
_cell.length_a   1.000
_cell.length_b   1.000
_cell.length_c   1.000
_cell.angle_alpha   90.00
_cell.angle_beta   90.00
_cell.angle_gamma   90.00
#
_symmetry.space_group_name_H-M   'P 1'
#
loop_
_entity.id
_entity.type
_entity.pdbx_description
1 polymer ?
#
loop_
_entity_poly.entity_id
_entity_poly.type
_entity_poly.pdbx_seq_one_letter_code
_entity_poly.pdbx_strand_id
1 'polypeptide(L)'
;MMGDRAQGILNEQILKDADLVVAIFWTRLGTPTGVAPGGSVEELQRHMAEGKPTMVYFSDVHAPLDRGASPEYQALVKFRDDWCKPRGLLNSYKSHDEFKEKFRQHLTTKLNDDPYFVPDDLPATSPVPDPTFIEIAERLKRGESLDYIQVVPDLSPEAKTLLLEAATDANGTIMYIRMMSGPALQTNGKNFIEDNDPRSAANWEGALEELRQYRMIKDRGSKGQVFQLTREGYQAADFIRSQSQAFAAKMVVQADGQVTKLSLSADAKTLLTEASVDSEGLIIYGTKGGTVVINTNRKDFIHPKYPRSRSQWERALKELIDSNLVRAIDEAGERFKLTLEGRELVEQLRP
;
A
#
# COMPACT_ATOMS: atom_id res chain seq x y z
N MET A 1 -38.68 -29.02 -13.71
CA MET A 1 -38.90 -27.91 -12.76
C MET A 1 -37.73 -27.88 -11.78
N MET A 2 -37.17 -26.68 -11.55
CA MET A 2 -36.29 -26.30 -10.43
C MET A 2 -35.02 -27.14 -10.16
N GLY A 3 -33.96 -26.89 -10.92
CA GLY A 3 -32.60 -27.33 -10.57
C GLY A 3 -31.53 -26.45 -11.25
N ASP A 4 -31.68 -26.19 -12.56
CA ASP A 4 -30.63 -25.56 -13.37
C ASP A 4 -30.40 -24.06 -13.10
N ARG A 5 -31.42 -23.32 -12.63
CA ARG A 5 -31.26 -21.88 -12.32
C ARG A 5 -30.49 -21.60 -11.02
N ALA A 6 -30.35 -22.58 -10.13
CA ALA A 6 -29.61 -22.38 -8.87
C ALA A 6 -28.10 -22.57 -9.06
N GLN A 7 -27.66 -23.46 -9.96
CA GLN A 7 -26.24 -23.64 -10.27
C GLN A 7 -25.69 -22.57 -11.22
N GLY A 8 -26.49 -22.10 -12.19
CA GLY A 8 -26.07 -21.02 -13.10
C GLY A 8 -25.78 -19.70 -12.37
N ILE A 9 -26.62 -19.33 -11.41
CA ILE A 9 -26.42 -18.11 -10.60
C ILE A 9 -25.21 -18.23 -9.66
N LEU A 10 -24.92 -19.44 -9.14
CA LEU A 10 -23.75 -19.66 -8.29
C LEU A 10 -22.44 -19.59 -9.10
N ASN A 11 -22.40 -20.16 -10.30
CA ASN A 11 -21.21 -20.11 -11.17
C ASN A 11 -20.98 -18.71 -11.76
N GLU A 12 -22.03 -17.99 -12.15
CA GLU A 12 -21.94 -16.61 -12.65
C GLU A 12 -21.32 -15.64 -11.64
N GLN A 13 -21.50 -15.90 -10.34
CA GLN A 13 -20.93 -15.06 -9.28
C GLN A 13 -19.45 -15.36 -9.03
N ILE A 14 -19.01 -16.62 -9.12
CA ILE A 14 -17.65 -17.02 -8.73
C ILE A 14 -16.61 -16.56 -9.77
N LEU A 15 -16.93 -16.61 -11.06
CA LEU A 15 -15.97 -16.25 -12.12
C LEU A 15 -15.88 -14.74 -12.39
N LYS A 16 -16.87 -13.96 -11.94
CA LYS A 16 -16.90 -12.50 -12.10
C LYS A 16 -15.81 -11.82 -11.25
N ASP A 17 -15.64 -12.30 -10.02
CA ASP A 17 -14.65 -11.78 -9.07
C ASP A 17 -13.31 -12.52 -9.17
N ALA A 18 -13.16 -13.44 -10.12
CA ALA A 18 -11.89 -14.13 -10.35
C ALA A 18 -10.88 -13.21 -11.05
N ASP A 19 -9.62 -13.31 -10.62
CA ASP A 19 -8.47 -12.62 -11.21
C ASP A 19 -7.70 -13.47 -12.22
N LEU A 20 -7.75 -14.80 -12.06
CA LEU A 20 -7.17 -15.78 -12.98
C LEU A 20 -8.21 -16.85 -13.26
N VAL A 21 -8.52 -17.11 -14.53
CA VAL A 21 -9.34 -18.26 -14.92
C VAL A 21 -8.47 -19.37 -15.51
N VAL A 22 -8.65 -20.57 -14.97
CA VAL A 22 -8.03 -21.79 -15.50
C VAL A 22 -9.13 -22.68 -16.07
N ALA A 23 -9.17 -22.78 -17.39
CA ALA A 23 -10.10 -23.64 -18.11
C ALA A 23 -9.43 -24.97 -18.47
N ILE A 24 -10.06 -26.08 -18.10
CA ILE A 24 -9.58 -27.43 -18.38
C ILE A 24 -10.66 -28.17 -19.16
N PHE A 25 -10.36 -28.51 -20.40
CA PHE A 25 -11.27 -29.21 -21.29
C PHE A 25 -10.79 -30.64 -21.55
N TRP A 26 -11.73 -31.58 -21.61
CA TRP A 26 -11.43 -32.96 -22.00
C TRP A 26 -12.12 -33.33 -23.31
N THR A 27 -13.39 -33.70 -23.28
CA THR A 27 -14.13 -34.16 -24.47
C THR A 27 -15.30 -33.25 -24.88
N ARG A 28 -15.63 -32.23 -24.07
CA ARG A 28 -16.80 -31.34 -24.25
C ARG A 28 -16.48 -29.90 -23.84
N LEU A 29 -17.19 -28.93 -24.45
CA LEU A 29 -17.14 -27.50 -24.12
C LEU A 29 -18.23 -27.06 -23.13
N GLY A 30 -19.25 -27.90 -22.92
CA GLY A 30 -20.47 -27.56 -22.18
C GLY A 30 -21.68 -27.39 -23.09
N THR A 31 -22.83 -27.04 -22.51
CA THR A 31 -24.07 -26.81 -23.26
C THR A 31 -23.97 -25.50 -24.04
N PRO A 32 -24.29 -25.47 -25.35
CA PRO A 32 -24.27 -24.25 -26.14
C PRO A 32 -25.14 -23.18 -25.51
N THR A 33 -24.60 -21.98 -25.41
CA THR A 33 -25.38 -20.79 -25.06
C THR A 33 -25.78 -20.10 -26.36
N GLY A 34 -26.84 -19.30 -26.35
CA GLY A 34 -27.29 -18.61 -27.57
C GLY A 34 -26.24 -17.69 -28.22
N VAL A 35 -25.08 -17.49 -27.57
CA VAL A 35 -24.00 -16.59 -27.97
C VAL A 35 -22.62 -17.26 -28.06
N ALA A 36 -22.43 -18.49 -27.53
CA ALA A 36 -21.15 -19.20 -27.54
C ALA A 36 -21.33 -20.73 -27.62
N PRO A 37 -20.33 -21.48 -28.12
CA PRO A 37 -20.44 -22.93 -28.31
C PRO A 37 -20.55 -23.74 -27.00
N GLY A 38 -20.37 -23.12 -25.84
CA GLY A 38 -20.58 -23.71 -24.52
C GLY A 38 -20.59 -22.65 -23.42
N GLY A 39 -21.31 -22.88 -22.31
CA GLY A 39 -21.35 -21.95 -21.18
C GLY A 39 -19.97 -21.62 -20.59
N SER A 40 -19.10 -22.63 -20.45
CA SER A 40 -17.73 -22.41 -19.98
C SER A 40 -16.86 -21.65 -20.99
N VAL A 41 -17.19 -21.71 -22.28
CA VAL A 41 -16.52 -20.90 -23.31
C VAL A 41 -16.98 -19.46 -23.24
N GLU A 42 -18.26 -19.22 -22.98
CA GLU A 42 -18.79 -17.87 -22.80
C GLU A 42 -18.15 -17.17 -21.60
N GLU A 43 -18.06 -17.86 -20.46
CA GLU A 43 -17.42 -17.36 -19.25
C GLU A 43 -15.94 -17.05 -19.49
N LEU A 44 -15.23 -17.95 -20.17
CA LEU A 44 -13.83 -17.77 -20.57
C LEU A 44 -13.65 -16.53 -21.46
N GLN A 45 -14.50 -16.39 -22.49
CA GLN A 45 -14.45 -15.29 -23.44
C GLN A 45 -14.74 -13.95 -22.76
N ARG A 46 -15.70 -13.91 -21.83
CA ARG A 46 -16.04 -12.72 -21.06
C ARG A 46 -14.88 -12.30 -20.16
N HIS A 47 -14.29 -13.24 -19.43
CA HIS A 47 -13.14 -12.97 -18.57
C HIS A 47 -11.93 -12.47 -19.37
N MET A 48 -11.67 -13.05 -20.54
CA MET A 48 -10.63 -12.58 -21.45
C MET A 48 -10.94 -11.19 -22.06
N ALA A 49 -12.21 -10.88 -22.32
CA ALA A 49 -12.62 -9.57 -22.82
C ALA A 49 -12.42 -8.45 -21.78
N GLU A 50 -12.42 -8.80 -20.49
CA GLU A 50 -12.04 -7.90 -19.39
C GLU A 50 -10.51 -7.71 -19.26
N GLY A 51 -9.72 -8.33 -20.13
CA GLY A 51 -8.26 -8.25 -20.11
C GLY A 51 -7.61 -9.10 -19.01
N LYS A 52 -8.38 -9.99 -18.38
CA LYS A 52 -7.92 -10.82 -17.27
C LYS A 52 -7.21 -12.10 -17.76
N PRO A 53 -6.14 -12.51 -17.06
CA PRO A 53 -5.28 -13.60 -17.47
C PRO A 53 -6.01 -14.91 -17.40
N THR A 54 -5.77 -15.72 -18.42
CA THR A 54 -6.47 -16.98 -18.62
C THR A 54 -5.48 -18.05 -19.00
N MET A 55 -5.68 -19.26 -18.47
CA MET A 55 -4.92 -20.45 -18.82
C MET A 55 -5.88 -21.51 -19.34
N VAL A 56 -5.62 -22.03 -20.54
CA VAL A 56 -6.48 -23.06 -21.15
C VAL A 56 -5.68 -24.33 -21.35
N TYR A 57 -6.24 -25.45 -20.90
CA TYR A 57 -5.65 -26.78 -20.98
C TYR A 57 -6.61 -27.77 -21.63
N PHE A 58 -6.07 -28.63 -22.49
CA PHE A 58 -6.77 -29.74 -23.11
C PHE A 58 -6.17 -31.06 -22.62
N SER A 59 -7.01 -31.92 -22.07
CA SER A 59 -6.61 -33.25 -21.61
C SER A 59 -6.54 -34.22 -22.78
N ASP A 60 -5.34 -34.75 -23.03
CA ASP A 60 -5.09 -35.90 -23.91
C ASP A 60 -5.08 -37.22 -23.11
N VAL A 61 -5.34 -37.15 -21.79
CA VAL A 61 -5.44 -38.31 -20.90
C VAL A 61 -6.58 -39.19 -21.42
N HIS A 62 -6.24 -40.37 -21.94
CA HIS A 62 -7.19 -41.32 -22.52
C HIS A 62 -8.02 -40.71 -23.67
N ALA A 63 -7.39 -39.94 -24.56
CA ALA A 63 -8.03 -39.49 -25.78
C ALA A 63 -8.65 -40.69 -26.53
N PRO A 64 -9.97 -40.71 -26.77
CA PRO A 64 -10.61 -41.82 -27.49
C PRO A 64 -9.92 -42.04 -28.83
N LEU A 65 -9.60 -43.29 -29.15
CA LEU A 65 -8.93 -43.68 -30.40
C LEU A 65 -9.71 -43.26 -31.66
N ASP A 66 -11.01 -42.97 -31.50
CA ASP A 66 -11.90 -42.54 -32.57
C ASP A 66 -12.03 -41.00 -32.62
N ARG A 67 -11.10 -40.35 -33.32
CA ARG A 67 -11.03 -38.88 -33.47
C ARG A 67 -12.17 -38.28 -34.33
N GLY A 68 -13.27 -39.02 -34.55
CA GLY A 68 -14.42 -38.63 -35.37
C GLY A 68 -15.80 -38.55 -34.71
N ALA A 69 -16.00 -39.00 -33.46
CA ALA A 69 -17.31 -39.61 -33.14
C ALA A 69 -18.42 -38.77 -32.45
N SER A 70 -18.24 -37.48 -32.10
CA SER A 70 -19.38 -36.69 -31.61
C SER A 70 -19.36 -35.22 -32.05
N PRO A 71 -20.53 -34.60 -32.32
CA PRO A 71 -20.62 -33.16 -32.61
C PRO A 71 -20.00 -32.29 -31.50
N GLU A 72 -20.07 -32.74 -30.25
CA GLU A 72 -19.48 -32.06 -29.08
C GLU A 72 -17.95 -32.05 -29.13
N TYR A 73 -17.34 -33.18 -29.52
CA TYR A 73 -15.88 -33.27 -29.68
C TYR A 73 -15.41 -32.48 -30.91
N GLN A 74 -16.18 -32.49 -32.00
CA GLN A 74 -15.88 -31.65 -33.17
C GLN A 74 -15.95 -30.16 -32.83
N ALA A 75 -16.91 -29.73 -32.01
CA ALA A 75 -17.00 -28.36 -31.52
C ALA A 75 -15.79 -28.00 -30.64
N LEU A 76 -15.35 -28.91 -29.76
CA LEU A 76 -14.12 -28.76 -28.98
C LEU A 76 -12.89 -28.62 -29.86
N VAL A 77 -12.74 -29.48 -30.88
CA VAL A 77 -11.61 -29.44 -31.82
C VAL A 77 -11.61 -28.13 -32.61
N LYS A 78 -12.76 -27.68 -33.11
CA LYS A 78 -12.89 -26.37 -33.76
C LYS A 78 -12.53 -25.22 -32.82
N PHE A 79 -13.03 -25.22 -31.59
CA PHE A 79 -12.67 -24.19 -30.60
C PHE A 79 -11.16 -24.18 -30.30
N ARG A 80 -10.57 -25.36 -30.11
CA ARG A 80 -9.14 -25.53 -29.89
C ARG A 80 -8.31 -24.99 -31.07
N ASP A 81 -8.66 -25.40 -32.30
CA ASP A 81 -7.85 -25.14 -33.48
C ASP A 81 -8.11 -23.77 -34.09
N ASP A 82 -9.36 -23.31 -34.12
CA ASP A 82 -9.74 -22.04 -34.77
C ASP A 82 -9.69 -20.85 -33.79
N TRP A 83 -9.88 -21.08 -32.49
CA TRP A 83 -9.97 -19.99 -31.51
C TRP A 83 -8.77 -19.92 -30.56
N CYS A 84 -8.40 -21.03 -29.90
CA CYS A 84 -7.30 -21.05 -28.93
C CYS A 84 -5.92 -20.98 -29.59
N LYS A 85 -5.69 -21.78 -30.64
CA LYS A 85 -4.37 -21.90 -31.29
C LYS A 85 -3.85 -20.58 -31.89
N PRO A 86 -4.65 -19.78 -32.62
CA PRO A 86 -4.17 -18.49 -33.13
C PRO A 86 -3.87 -17.45 -32.04
N ARG A 87 -4.39 -17.65 -30.83
CA ARG A 87 -4.24 -16.75 -29.68
C ARG A 87 -3.13 -17.19 -28.71
N GLY A 88 -2.41 -18.27 -29.01
CA GLY A 88 -1.34 -18.80 -28.15
C GLY A 88 -1.83 -19.46 -26.85
N LEU A 89 -3.12 -19.82 -26.77
CA LEU A 89 -3.75 -20.36 -25.55
C LEU A 89 -3.79 -21.90 -25.53
N LEU A 90 -2.94 -22.57 -26.30
CA LEU A 90 -3.01 -24.02 -26.47
C LEU A 90 -2.01 -24.73 -25.56
N ASN A 91 -2.49 -25.27 -24.43
CA ASN A 91 -1.72 -26.23 -23.62
C ASN A 91 -2.41 -27.59 -23.62
N SER A 92 -1.65 -28.68 -23.73
CA SER A 92 -2.18 -30.04 -23.54
C SER A 92 -1.30 -30.88 -22.63
N TYR A 93 -1.90 -31.94 -22.06
CA TYR A 93 -1.24 -32.87 -21.14
C TYR A 93 -1.76 -34.30 -21.32
N LYS A 94 -0.89 -35.30 -21.16
CA LYS A 94 -1.19 -36.73 -21.36
C LYS A 94 -1.27 -37.52 -20.05
N SER A 95 -0.85 -36.93 -18.93
CA SER A 95 -0.98 -37.49 -17.59
C SER A 95 -1.24 -36.41 -16.53
N HIS A 96 -1.73 -36.81 -15.36
CA HIS A 96 -1.95 -35.91 -14.24
C HIS A 96 -0.64 -35.33 -13.70
N ASP A 97 0.45 -36.10 -13.68
CA ASP A 97 1.77 -35.63 -13.25
C ASP A 97 2.31 -34.58 -14.23
N GLU A 98 2.13 -34.80 -15.54
CA GLU A 98 2.51 -33.83 -16.57
C GLU A 98 1.68 -32.54 -16.43
N PHE A 99 0.37 -32.65 -16.16
CA PHE A 99 -0.46 -31.48 -15.88
C PHE A 99 0.03 -30.72 -14.65
N LYS A 100 0.35 -31.41 -13.56
CA LYS A 100 0.80 -30.79 -12.32
C LYS A 100 2.09 -29.99 -12.51
N GLU A 101 3.05 -30.57 -13.23
CA GLU A 101 4.34 -29.93 -13.51
C GLU A 101 4.16 -28.70 -14.41
N LYS A 102 3.46 -28.88 -15.54
CA LYS A 102 3.14 -27.79 -16.47
C LYS A 102 2.34 -26.69 -15.81
N PHE A 103 1.30 -27.04 -15.05
CA PHE A 103 0.45 -26.08 -14.38
C PHE A 103 1.23 -25.26 -13.36
N ARG A 104 2.11 -25.89 -12.56
CA ARG A 104 2.98 -25.17 -11.62
C ARG A 104 3.89 -24.19 -12.34
N GLN A 105 4.61 -24.66 -13.35
CA GLN A 105 5.52 -23.82 -14.11
C GLN A 105 4.77 -22.65 -14.76
N HIS A 106 3.69 -22.95 -15.48
CA HIS A 106 2.90 -21.94 -16.17
C HIS A 106 2.23 -20.98 -15.18
N LEU A 107 1.75 -21.44 -14.02
CA LEU A 107 1.15 -20.58 -13.01
C LEU A 107 2.19 -19.63 -12.42
N THR A 108 3.40 -20.14 -12.12
CA THR A 108 4.51 -19.30 -11.66
C THR A 108 4.88 -18.25 -12.69
N THR A 109 5.03 -18.62 -13.96
CA THR A 109 5.24 -17.67 -15.07
C THR A 109 4.08 -16.70 -15.20
N LYS A 110 2.82 -17.16 -15.14
CA LYS A 110 1.64 -16.30 -15.28
C LYS A 110 1.55 -15.29 -14.13
N LEU A 111 1.80 -15.71 -12.90
CA LEU A 111 1.76 -14.81 -11.74
C LEU A 111 2.95 -13.85 -11.67
N ASN A 112 4.08 -14.17 -12.29
CA ASN A 112 5.29 -13.35 -12.24
C ASN A 112 5.54 -12.51 -13.49
N ASP A 113 4.96 -12.88 -14.63
CA ASP A 113 5.28 -12.29 -15.93
C ASP A 113 4.03 -11.82 -16.69
N ASP A 114 2.80 -12.15 -16.23
CA ASP A 114 1.59 -11.66 -16.90
C ASP A 114 1.34 -10.19 -16.51
N PRO A 115 1.16 -9.27 -17.48
CA PRO A 115 0.92 -7.86 -17.20
C PRO A 115 -0.26 -7.55 -16.29
N TYR A 116 -1.18 -8.49 -16.12
CA TYR A 116 -2.27 -8.35 -15.15
C TYR A 116 -1.80 -8.54 -13.69
N PHE A 117 -0.86 -9.44 -13.44
CA PHE A 117 -0.30 -9.72 -12.11
C PHE A 117 1.02 -8.98 -11.85
N VAL A 118 1.79 -8.78 -12.92
CA VAL A 118 3.08 -8.08 -12.96
C VAL A 118 3.07 -7.17 -14.18
N PRO A 119 2.43 -5.99 -14.10
CA PRO A 119 2.41 -5.04 -15.20
C PRO A 119 3.83 -4.69 -15.64
N ASP A 120 4.20 -5.10 -16.87
CA ASP A 120 5.40 -4.66 -17.57
C ASP A 120 5.26 -3.15 -17.85
N ASP A 121 6.25 -2.39 -17.39
CA ASP A 121 6.30 -0.93 -17.33
C ASP A 121 5.37 -0.26 -16.30
N LEU A 122 5.97 0.25 -15.22
CA LEU A 122 5.62 1.60 -14.79
C LEU A 122 6.76 2.52 -15.24
N PRO A 123 6.66 3.22 -16.37
CA PRO A 123 7.35 4.49 -16.45
C PRO A 123 6.59 5.35 -15.46
N ALA A 124 7.22 5.68 -14.33
CA ALA A 124 6.65 6.53 -13.28
C ALA A 124 5.61 7.53 -13.85
N THR A 125 4.29 7.30 -13.62
CA THR A 125 3.06 8.11 -13.91
C THR A 125 1.93 7.17 -14.43
N SER A 126 0.69 7.03 -13.93
CA SER A 126 -0.16 7.65 -12.89
C SER A 126 -1.42 6.72 -12.72
N PRO A 127 -2.33 6.89 -11.74
CA PRO A 127 -2.49 5.94 -10.63
C PRO A 127 -3.89 5.28 -10.55
N VAL A 128 -4.01 4.10 -9.93
CA VAL A 128 -5.16 3.93 -9.00
C VAL A 128 -4.88 4.99 -7.96
N PRO A 129 -5.70 6.03 -7.84
CA PRO A 129 -5.30 7.22 -7.12
C PRO A 129 -4.78 6.80 -5.74
N ASP A 130 -3.52 7.16 -5.48
CA ASP A 130 -3.06 7.36 -4.11
C ASP A 130 -4.22 8.05 -3.36
N PRO A 131 -4.56 7.69 -2.10
CA PRO A 131 -5.51 8.47 -1.30
C PRO A 131 -5.28 9.99 -1.45
N THR A 132 -4.02 10.39 -1.65
CA THR A 132 -3.61 11.75 -1.96
C THR A 132 -4.03 12.22 -3.38
N PHE A 133 -3.94 11.36 -4.41
CA PHE A 133 -4.37 11.66 -5.79
C PHE A 133 -5.90 11.75 -5.94
N ILE A 134 -6.69 10.95 -5.21
CA ILE A 134 -8.16 11.11 -5.14
C ILE A 134 -8.48 12.45 -4.49
N GLU A 135 -7.84 12.76 -3.36
CA GLU A 135 -8.06 14.01 -2.62
C GLU A 135 -7.68 15.24 -3.44
N ILE A 136 -6.57 15.18 -4.18
CA ILE A 136 -6.14 16.21 -5.13
C ILE A 136 -7.18 16.40 -6.25
N ALA A 137 -7.65 15.30 -6.86
CA ALA A 137 -8.63 15.35 -7.93
C ALA A 137 -9.98 15.93 -7.46
N GLU A 138 -10.36 15.71 -6.20
CA GLU A 138 -11.57 16.28 -5.61
C GLU A 138 -11.44 17.76 -5.21
N ARG A 139 -10.28 18.19 -4.72
CA ARG A 139 -10.01 19.61 -4.39
C ARG A 139 -9.88 20.48 -5.64
N LEU A 140 -9.29 19.92 -6.70
CA LEU A 140 -9.30 20.49 -8.05
C LEU A 140 -10.72 20.71 -8.59
N LYS A 141 -11.60 19.71 -8.44
CA LYS A 141 -13.01 19.84 -8.83
C LYS A 141 -13.76 20.92 -8.04
N ARG A 142 -13.24 21.34 -6.88
CA ARG A 142 -13.77 22.45 -6.05
C ARG A 142 -13.17 23.82 -6.39
N GLY A 143 -12.23 23.90 -7.35
CA GLY A 143 -11.66 25.17 -7.82
C GLY A 143 -10.54 25.73 -6.93
N GLU A 144 -9.90 24.90 -6.12
CA GLU A 144 -8.77 25.29 -5.26
C GLU A 144 -7.46 25.42 -6.08
N SER A 145 -6.68 26.49 -5.86
CA SER A 145 -5.43 26.78 -6.60
C SER A 145 -4.31 25.79 -6.27
N LEU A 146 -3.65 25.27 -7.32
CA LEU A 146 -2.61 24.23 -7.24
C LEU A 146 -1.19 24.79 -7.33
N ASP A 147 -0.81 25.62 -6.37
CA ASP A 147 0.59 25.95 -6.18
C ASP A 147 1.20 24.90 -5.23
N TYR A 148 1.89 23.90 -5.81
CA TYR A 148 2.60 22.75 -5.18
C TYR A 148 1.81 21.46 -4.90
N ILE A 149 2.00 20.44 -5.74
CA ILE A 149 1.78 19.04 -5.40
C ILE A 149 3.10 18.28 -5.56
N GLN A 150 3.72 17.90 -4.45
CA GLN A 150 4.68 16.80 -4.38
C GLN A 150 4.12 15.82 -3.35
N VAL A 151 3.62 14.69 -3.82
CA VAL A 151 3.01 13.63 -3.01
C VAL A 151 4.14 12.79 -2.40
N VAL A 152 4.64 13.20 -1.24
CA VAL A 152 5.30 12.24 -0.34
C VAL A 152 4.17 11.57 0.44
N PRO A 153 4.02 10.24 0.33
CA PRO A 153 3.05 9.51 1.15
C PRO A 153 3.24 9.84 2.63
N ASP A 154 2.18 9.75 3.44
CA ASP A 154 2.30 10.03 4.87
C ASP A 154 3.06 8.91 5.58
N LEU A 155 4.38 9.01 5.55
CA LEU A 155 5.27 8.07 6.19
C LEU A 155 5.20 8.19 7.71
N SER A 156 5.25 7.06 8.41
CA SER A 156 5.50 7.02 9.85
C SER A 156 6.79 7.78 10.23
N PRO A 157 6.88 8.31 11.47
CA PRO A 157 8.12 8.93 11.96
C PRO A 157 9.34 8.03 11.83
N GLU A 158 9.16 6.73 12.08
CA GLU A 158 10.18 5.69 11.96
C GLU A 158 10.62 5.51 10.49
N ALA A 159 9.67 5.43 9.55
CA ALA A 159 9.97 5.34 8.12
C ALA A 159 10.68 6.59 7.60
N LYS A 160 10.27 7.80 8.02
CA LYS A 160 10.98 9.05 7.68
C LYS A 160 12.41 9.03 8.18
N THR A 161 12.62 8.63 9.43
CA THR A 161 13.95 8.54 10.03
C THR A 161 14.83 7.54 9.28
N LEU A 162 14.32 6.34 9.03
CA LEU A 162 15.02 5.30 8.29
C LEU A 162 15.37 5.75 6.86
N LEU A 163 14.45 6.41 6.17
CA LEU A 163 14.64 6.93 4.82
C LEU A 163 15.72 8.01 4.77
N LEU A 164 15.69 8.97 5.70
CA LEU A 164 16.66 10.05 5.78
C LEU A 164 18.07 9.54 6.07
N GLU A 165 18.19 8.52 6.92
CA GLU A 165 19.47 7.87 7.25
C GLU A 165 19.97 6.97 6.12
N ALA A 166 19.07 6.30 5.40
CA ALA A 166 19.44 5.60 4.17
C ALA A 166 19.92 6.57 3.08
N ALA A 167 19.33 7.75 2.98
CA ALA A 167 19.70 8.73 1.94
C ALA A 167 21.09 9.34 2.16
N THR A 168 21.61 9.28 3.39
CA THR A 168 22.99 9.70 3.71
C THR A 168 24.00 8.56 3.65
N ASP A 169 23.54 7.30 3.56
CA ASP A 169 24.40 6.15 3.34
C ASP A 169 25.08 6.24 1.96
N ALA A 170 26.38 5.95 1.88
CA ALA A 170 27.16 6.07 0.66
C ALA A 170 26.61 5.25 -0.52
N ASN A 171 25.91 4.15 -0.24
CA ASN A 171 25.32 3.26 -1.24
C ASN A 171 23.78 3.26 -1.19
N GLY A 172 23.17 4.08 -0.33
CA GLY A 172 21.73 4.07 -0.10
C GLY A 172 21.19 2.75 0.44
N THR A 173 21.99 2.02 1.23
CA THR A 173 21.71 0.63 1.58
C THR A 173 21.12 0.50 2.99
N ILE A 174 20.01 -0.23 3.10
CA ILE A 174 19.42 -0.66 4.36
C ILE A 174 19.59 -2.18 4.50
N MET A 175 20.08 -2.64 5.64
CA MET A 175 20.27 -4.06 5.94
C MET A 175 19.32 -4.50 7.06
N TYR A 176 18.57 -5.57 6.82
CA TYR A 176 17.72 -6.21 7.82
C TYR A 176 18.19 -7.65 8.03
N ILE A 177 18.85 -7.92 9.15
CA ILE A 177 19.53 -9.20 9.41
C ILE A 177 18.86 -9.88 10.59
N ARG A 178 18.37 -11.11 10.40
CA ARG A 178 17.84 -11.94 11.48
C ARG A 178 18.95 -12.80 12.07
N MET A 179 19.35 -12.50 13.31
CA MET A 179 20.36 -13.24 14.06
C MET A 179 19.72 -14.08 15.17
N MET A 180 20.47 -15.00 15.77
CA MET A 180 19.97 -15.79 16.91
C MET A 180 19.68 -14.92 18.15
N SER A 181 20.34 -13.77 18.28
CA SER A 181 20.12 -12.78 19.34
C SER A 181 18.94 -11.84 19.07
N GLY A 182 18.33 -11.90 17.88
CA GLY A 182 17.26 -10.99 17.45
C GLY A 182 17.51 -10.40 16.06
N PRO A 183 16.50 -9.74 15.49
CA PRO A 183 16.67 -8.98 14.25
C PRO A 183 17.47 -7.70 14.50
N ALA A 184 18.27 -7.29 13.52
CA ALA A 184 18.92 -5.99 13.45
C ALA A 184 18.52 -5.28 12.16
N LEU A 185 18.30 -3.98 12.25
CA LEU A 185 18.03 -3.11 11.11
C LEU A 185 19.08 -2.00 11.11
N GLN A 186 19.90 -1.93 10.05
CA GLN A 186 21.04 -1.03 9.98
C GLN A 186 21.07 -0.25 8.66
N THR A 187 21.41 1.03 8.73
CA THR A 187 21.81 1.84 7.56
C THR A 187 22.79 2.91 8.00
N ASN A 188 23.69 3.38 7.12
CA ASN A 188 24.66 4.44 7.42
C ASN A 188 25.47 4.20 8.72
N GLY A 189 25.80 2.93 8.98
CA GLY A 189 26.51 2.52 10.21
C GLY A 189 25.68 2.54 11.50
N LYS A 190 24.41 2.95 11.48
CA LYS A 190 23.53 3.02 12.66
C LYS A 190 22.57 1.84 12.73
N ASN A 191 22.46 1.20 13.91
CA ASN A 191 21.46 0.19 14.20
C ASN A 191 20.23 0.84 14.84
N PHE A 192 19.03 0.46 14.38
CA PHE A 192 17.76 1.08 14.80
C PHE A 192 16.97 0.22 15.79
N ILE A 193 17.08 -1.11 15.68
CA ILE A 193 16.40 -2.03 16.59
C ILE A 193 17.18 -2.11 17.91
N GLU A 194 16.53 -1.78 19.02
CA GLU A 194 17.12 -1.90 20.35
C GLU A 194 17.27 -3.37 20.77
N ASP A 195 18.38 -3.68 21.44
CA ASP A 195 18.69 -5.05 21.86
C ASP A 195 17.63 -5.58 22.83
N ASN A 196 17.14 -6.79 22.55
CA ASN A 196 16.15 -7.48 23.38
C ASN A 196 14.82 -6.71 23.56
N ASP A 197 14.45 -5.83 22.62
CA ASP A 197 13.14 -5.17 22.57
C ASP A 197 12.31 -5.60 21.34
N PRO A 198 11.36 -6.54 21.52
CA PRO A 198 10.45 -6.97 20.45
C PRO A 198 9.55 -5.85 19.91
N ARG A 199 9.26 -4.80 20.69
CA ARG A 199 8.43 -3.68 20.24
C ARG A 199 9.21 -2.76 19.31
N SER A 200 10.44 -2.42 19.69
CA SER A 200 11.38 -1.73 18.81
C SER A 200 11.52 -2.48 17.48
N ALA A 201 11.72 -3.81 17.53
CA ALA A 201 11.80 -4.64 16.33
C ALA A 201 10.55 -4.54 15.45
N ALA A 202 9.34 -4.65 16.02
CA ALA A 202 8.09 -4.56 15.28
C ALA A 202 7.89 -3.18 14.64
N ASN A 203 8.22 -2.08 15.34
CA ASN A 203 8.08 -0.72 14.83
C ASN A 203 9.00 -0.48 13.63
N TRP A 204 10.27 -0.87 13.74
CA TRP A 204 11.25 -0.68 12.67
C TRP A 204 11.06 -1.63 11.49
N GLU A 205 10.57 -2.86 11.72
CA GLU A 205 10.15 -3.76 10.64
C GLU A 205 8.92 -3.22 9.90
N GLY A 206 7.97 -2.62 10.63
CA GLY A 206 6.84 -1.89 10.03
C GLY A 206 7.30 -0.71 9.16
N ALA A 207 8.24 0.10 9.66
CA ALA A 207 8.83 1.21 8.90
C ALA A 207 9.53 0.75 7.61
N LEU A 208 10.27 -0.37 7.67
CA LEU A 208 10.92 -0.95 6.50
C LEU A 208 9.89 -1.41 5.46
N GLU A 209 8.84 -2.10 5.88
CA GLU A 209 7.79 -2.56 4.97
C GLU A 209 7.00 -1.40 4.37
N GLU A 210 6.79 -0.32 5.14
CA GLU A 210 6.16 0.91 4.67
C GLU A 210 6.97 1.56 3.54
N LEU A 211 8.29 1.71 3.70
CA LEU A 211 9.16 2.23 2.65
C LEU A 211 9.14 1.35 1.39
N ARG A 212 9.02 0.03 1.58
CA ARG A 212 8.91 -0.93 0.47
C ARG A 212 7.57 -0.81 -0.24
N GLN A 213 6.47 -0.69 0.50
CA GLN A 213 5.11 -0.52 -0.01
C GLN A 213 5.00 0.75 -0.86
N TYR A 214 5.60 1.85 -0.41
CA TYR A 214 5.66 3.11 -1.16
C TYR A 214 6.78 3.16 -2.21
N ARG A 215 7.45 2.02 -2.47
CA ARG A 215 8.53 1.88 -3.47
C ARG A 215 9.69 2.85 -3.29
N MET A 216 9.92 3.31 -2.07
CA MET A 216 11.08 4.14 -1.72
C MET A 216 12.35 3.30 -1.60
N ILE A 217 12.20 2.00 -1.38
CA ILE A 217 13.29 1.02 -1.34
C ILE A 217 12.94 -0.21 -2.18
N LYS A 218 13.97 -0.92 -2.65
CA LYS A 218 13.85 -2.20 -3.37
C LYS A 218 14.79 -3.24 -2.77
N ASP A 219 14.38 -4.50 -2.77
CA ASP A 219 15.26 -5.62 -2.40
C ASP A 219 16.39 -5.77 -3.43
N ARG A 220 17.60 -5.98 -2.96
CA ARG A 220 18.82 -6.21 -3.75
C ARG A 220 19.34 -7.64 -3.62
N GLY A 221 18.77 -8.44 -2.73
CA GLY A 221 19.16 -9.82 -2.46
C GLY A 221 18.01 -10.81 -2.65
N SER A 222 18.24 -12.08 -2.28
CA SER A 222 17.26 -13.17 -2.41
C SER A 222 16.55 -13.50 -1.10
N LYS A 223 16.81 -12.74 -0.03
CA LYS A 223 16.39 -13.08 1.34
C LYS A 223 15.67 -11.94 2.08
N GLY A 224 15.37 -10.81 1.43
CA GLY A 224 14.81 -9.64 2.14
C GLY A 224 15.77 -9.09 3.20
N GLN A 225 17.08 -9.18 2.96
CA GLN A 225 18.12 -8.79 3.92
C GLN A 225 18.84 -7.50 3.55
N VAL A 226 18.84 -7.14 2.27
CA VAL A 226 19.56 -5.97 1.76
C VAL A 226 18.61 -5.22 0.84
N PHE A 227 18.33 -3.98 1.21
CA PHE A 227 17.48 -3.07 0.46
C PHE A 227 18.31 -1.89 -0.02
N GLN A 228 17.93 -1.32 -1.15
CA GLN A 228 18.54 -0.13 -1.70
C GLN A 228 17.49 0.92 -1.99
N LEU A 229 17.81 2.18 -1.73
CA LEU A 229 16.95 3.31 -2.10
C LEU A 229 16.69 3.33 -3.62
N THR A 230 15.44 3.64 -3.95
CA THR A 230 15.01 3.93 -5.31
C THR A 230 15.18 5.43 -5.59
N ARG A 231 14.92 5.85 -6.84
CA ARG A 231 14.89 7.27 -7.20
C ARG A 231 13.83 8.01 -6.38
N GLU A 232 12.67 7.39 -6.21
CA GLU A 232 11.53 7.89 -5.46
C GLU A 232 11.89 8.06 -3.97
N GLY A 233 12.64 7.10 -3.41
CA GLY A 233 13.16 7.20 -2.04
C GLY A 233 14.09 8.38 -1.82
N TYR A 234 15.03 8.63 -2.73
CA TYR A 234 15.90 9.81 -2.64
C TYR A 234 15.12 11.13 -2.78
N GLN A 235 14.18 11.21 -3.72
CA GLN A 235 13.36 12.41 -3.90
C GLN A 235 12.50 12.71 -2.67
N ALA A 236 11.90 11.67 -2.06
CA ALA A 236 11.15 11.81 -0.83
C ALA A 236 12.04 12.27 0.34
N ALA A 237 13.26 11.73 0.45
CA ALA A 237 14.23 12.15 1.47
C ALA A 237 14.63 13.62 1.31
N ASP A 238 14.92 14.07 0.08
CA ASP A 238 15.27 15.46 -0.21
C ASP A 238 14.11 16.41 0.08
N PHE A 239 12.88 16.00 -0.26
CA PHE A 239 11.69 16.77 0.06
C PHE A 239 11.50 16.93 1.56
N ILE A 240 11.54 15.84 2.34
CA ILE A 240 11.43 15.88 3.80
C ILE A 240 12.51 16.79 4.38
N ARG A 241 13.76 16.65 3.93
CA ARG A 241 14.86 17.52 4.36
C ARG A 241 14.61 18.99 4.04
N SER A 242 14.05 19.29 2.86
CA SER A 242 13.71 20.67 2.48
C SER A 242 12.59 21.25 3.35
N GLN A 243 11.61 20.44 3.75
CA GLN A 243 10.55 20.86 4.68
C GLN A 243 11.11 21.15 6.07
N SER A 244 11.94 20.26 6.60
CA SER A 244 12.57 20.47 7.91
C SER A 244 13.54 21.66 7.89
N GLN A 245 14.26 21.90 6.78
CA GLN A 245 15.08 23.11 6.59
C GLN A 245 14.25 24.38 6.46
N ALA A 246 13.13 24.36 5.73
CA ALA A 246 12.21 25.49 5.64
C ALA A 246 11.56 25.80 6.99
N PHE A 247 11.23 24.76 7.77
CA PHE A 247 10.79 24.89 9.15
C PHE A 247 11.88 25.51 10.02
N ALA A 248 13.12 25.02 9.96
CA ALA A 248 14.25 25.60 10.67
C ALA A 248 14.51 27.06 10.24
N ALA A 249 14.38 27.40 8.96
CA ALA A 249 14.51 28.78 8.48
C ALA A 249 13.39 29.68 9.01
N LYS A 250 12.14 29.19 9.10
CA LYS A 250 11.03 29.90 9.76
C LYS A 250 11.27 30.10 11.26
N MET A 251 12.00 29.20 11.91
CA MET A 251 12.47 29.41 13.28
C MET A 251 13.58 30.47 13.41
N VAL A 252 14.20 30.88 12.31
CA VAL A 252 15.44 31.71 12.33
C VAL A 252 15.24 33.13 11.76
N VAL A 253 14.20 33.42 10.96
CA VAL A 253 14.17 34.68 10.17
C VAL A 253 12.91 35.55 10.34
N GLN A 254 13.09 36.74 10.92
CA GLN A 254 12.58 38.00 10.35
C GLN A 254 13.74 38.98 10.08
N ALA A 255 13.47 40.00 9.27
CA ALA A 255 14.44 40.85 8.54
C ALA A 255 15.37 41.75 9.39
N ASP A 256 15.37 41.61 10.72
CA ASP A 256 16.11 42.45 11.67
C ASP A 256 17.19 41.72 12.49
N GLY A 257 17.41 40.42 12.22
CA GLY A 257 18.57 39.68 12.73
C GLY A 257 18.48 39.24 14.20
N GLN A 258 17.29 39.20 14.81
CA GLN A 258 17.08 38.53 16.09
C GLN A 258 16.58 37.09 15.91
N VAL A 259 17.20 36.14 16.62
CA VAL A 259 16.78 34.73 16.66
C VAL A 259 15.59 34.59 17.61
N THR A 260 14.39 34.40 17.09
CA THR A 260 13.22 34.00 17.88
C THR A 260 12.79 32.58 17.53
N LYS A 261 13.09 31.65 18.45
CA LYS A 261 12.52 30.29 18.54
C LYS A 261 11.01 30.36 18.24
N LEU A 262 10.49 29.44 17.42
CA LEU A 262 9.06 29.35 17.04
C LEU A 262 8.17 29.75 18.24
N SER A 263 7.50 30.90 18.16
CA SER A 263 6.79 31.48 19.31
C SER A 263 5.47 30.77 19.52
N LEU A 264 5.52 29.59 20.13
CA LEU A 264 4.34 28.86 20.59
C LEU A 264 3.79 29.45 21.89
N SER A 265 2.47 29.48 22.04
CA SER A 265 1.80 29.72 23.31
C SER A 265 2.23 28.70 24.37
N ALA A 266 2.14 29.07 25.66
CA ALA A 266 2.46 28.16 26.76
C ALA A 266 1.60 26.88 26.73
N ASP A 267 0.36 27.00 26.27
CA ASP A 267 -0.57 25.88 26.12
C ASP A 267 -0.16 24.95 24.98
N ALA A 268 0.19 25.49 23.81
CA ALA A 268 0.69 24.70 22.69
C ALA A 268 1.98 23.94 23.07
N LYS A 269 2.91 24.60 23.77
CA LYS A 269 4.12 23.95 24.31
C LYS A 269 3.78 22.82 25.28
N THR A 270 2.81 23.03 26.16
CA THR A 270 2.37 22.01 27.14
C THR A 270 1.76 20.81 26.43
N LEU A 271 0.85 21.04 25.47
CA LEU A 271 0.18 19.97 24.72
C LEU A 271 1.19 19.17 23.89
N LEU A 272 2.09 19.85 23.18
CA LEU A 272 3.15 19.23 22.38
C LEU A 272 4.10 18.38 23.25
N THR A 273 4.55 18.94 24.38
CA THR A 273 5.46 18.22 25.30
C THR A 273 4.78 16.99 25.89
N GLU A 274 3.52 17.08 26.32
CA GLU A 274 2.80 15.94 26.89
C GLU A 274 2.56 14.83 25.86
N ALA A 275 2.18 15.20 24.63
CA ALA A 275 1.98 14.25 23.55
C ALA A 275 3.29 13.52 23.17
N SER A 276 4.44 14.22 23.22
CA SER A 276 5.76 13.64 22.92
C SER A 276 6.24 12.56 23.88
N VAL A 277 5.66 12.46 25.09
CA VAL A 277 6.11 11.47 26.08
C VAL A 277 5.68 10.05 25.71
N ASP A 278 4.67 9.94 24.88
CA ASP A 278 4.26 8.67 24.30
C ASP A 278 5.02 8.41 23.00
N SER A 279 5.48 7.17 22.78
CA SER A 279 6.13 6.75 21.54
C SER A 279 5.23 7.02 20.34
N GLU A 280 3.91 6.88 20.50
CA GLU A 280 2.94 7.16 19.44
C GLU A 280 2.75 8.66 19.16
N GLY A 281 3.02 9.55 20.11
CA GLY A 281 2.87 11.00 19.88
C GLY A 281 1.41 11.42 19.63
N LEU A 282 0.42 10.74 20.20
CA LEU A 282 -0.99 10.89 19.83
C LEU A 282 -1.72 11.97 20.64
N ILE A 283 -2.50 12.80 19.95
CA ILE A 283 -3.49 13.71 20.49
C ILE A 283 -4.86 13.34 19.90
N ILE A 284 -5.85 13.20 20.75
CA ILE A 284 -7.24 12.91 20.37
C ILE A 284 -8.07 14.18 20.58
N TYR A 285 -8.81 14.58 19.55
CA TYR A 285 -9.84 15.61 19.57
C TYR A 285 -11.17 14.95 19.25
N GLY A 286 -12.15 14.94 20.15
CA GLY A 286 -13.39 14.24 19.86
C GLY A 286 -14.51 14.63 20.80
N THR A 287 -15.59 13.85 20.80
CA THR A 287 -16.73 14.08 21.69
C THR A 287 -16.99 12.89 22.59
N LYS A 288 -16.99 13.09 23.91
CA LYS A 288 -17.35 12.07 24.90
C LYS A 288 -18.56 12.52 25.70
N GLY A 289 -19.68 11.81 25.54
CA GLY A 289 -20.94 12.16 26.23
C GLY A 289 -21.46 13.56 25.90
N GLY A 290 -21.30 14.01 24.65
CA GLY A 290 -21.73 15.33 24.18
C GLY A 290 -20.78 16.49 24.52
N THR A 291 -19.65 16.21 25.17
CA THR A 291 -18.63 17.23 25.46
C THR A 291 -17.38 17.00 24.63
N VAL A 292 -16.86 18.08 24.03
CA VAL A 292 -15.59 18.03 23.31
C VAL A 292 -14.45 17.73 24.28
N VAL A 293 -13.57 16.82 23.89
CA VAL A 293 -12.39 16.41 24.63
C VAL A 293 -11.15 16.62 23.78
N ILE A 294 -10.08 17.12 24.40
CA ILE A 294 -8.72 16.99 23.88
C ILE A 294 -7.95 16.18 24.92
N ASN A 295 -7.37 15.07 24.51
CA ASN A 295 -6.57 14.24 25.39
C ASN A 295 -5.37 13.63 24.68
N THR A 296 -4.36 13.30 25.46
CA THR A 296 -3.25 12.40 25.07
C THR A 296 -3.45 11.07 25.76
N ASN A 297 -2.58 10.09 25.51
CA ASN A 297 -2.64 8.81 26.21
C ASN A 297 -2.47 8.93 27.74
N ARG A 298 -1.93 10.05 28.25
CA ARG A 298 -1.65 10.23 29.69
C ARG A 298 -2.51 11.30 30.37
N LYS A 299 -3.12 12.20 29.60
CA LYS A 299 -3.71 13.43 30.15
C LYS A 299 -4.90 13.94 29.34
N ASP A 300 -5.97 14.26 30.05
CA ASP A 300 -7.14 14.97 29.53
C ASP A 300 -6.95 16.48 29.72
N PHE A 301 -6.99 17.23 28.62
CA PHE A 301 -6.83 18.69 28.60
C PHE A 301 -8.17 19.43 28.64
N ILE A 302 -9.20 18.85 28.02
CA ILE A 302 -10.58 19.32 28.18
C ILE A 302 -11.34 18.27 29.01
N HIS A 303 -11.66 18.64 30.24
CA HIS A 303 -12.39 17.76 31.14
C HIS A 303 -13.90 17.75 30.81
N PRO A 304 -14.56 16.59 30.67
CA PRO A 304 -15.96 16.48 30.25
C PRO A 304 -16.97 17.21 31.16
N LYS A 305 -16.65 17.33 32.46
CA LYS A 305 -17.52 18.02 33.44
C LYS A 305 -17.36 19.54 33.49
N TYR A 306 -16.24 20.09 32.97
CA TYR A 306 -15.92 21.52 33.10
C TYR A 306 -15.15 22.05 31.87
N PRO A 307 -15.82 22.27 30.72
CA PRO A 307 -15.16 22.67 29.46
C PRO A 307 -14.71 24.14 29.44
N ARG A 308 -14.36 24.75 30.58
CA ARG A 308 -13.93 26.16 30.67
C ARG A 308 -12.61 26.44 29.94
N SER A 309 -11.83 25.39 29.65
CA SER A 309 -10.58 25.44 28.89
C SER A 309 -10.73 25.01 27.42
N ARG A 310 -11.95 24.78 26.91
CA ARG A 310 -12.18 24.31 25.54
C ARG A 310 -11.52 25.21 24.49
N SER A 311 -11.88 26.49 24.47
CA SER A 311 -11.33 27.44 23.50
C SER A 311 -9.84 27.71 23.68
N GLN A 312 -9.27 27.39 24.84
CA GLN A 312 -7.83 27.47 25.10
C GLN A 312 -7.11 26.32 24.40
N TRP A 313 -7.52 25.08 24.66
CA TRP A 313 -6.87 23.90 24.09
C TRP A 313 -7.19 23.69 22.61
N GLU A 314 -8.36 24.10 22.13
CA GLU A 314 -8.65 24.14 20.68
C GLU A 314 -7.74 25.13 19.95
N ARG A 315 -7.46 26.30 20.55
CA ARG A 315 -6.47 27.25 20.01
C ARG A 315 -5.05 26.69 20.04
N ALA A 316 -4.66 26.03 21.13
CA ALA A 316 -3.36 25.38 21.24
C ALA A 316 -3.18 24.29 20.18
N LEU A 317 -4.18 23.42 20.00
CA LEU A 317 -4.15 22.39 18.96
C LEU A 317 -4.09 23.01 17.55
N LYS A 318 -4.91 24.03 17.29
CA LYS A 318 -4.87 24.77 16.01
C LYS A 318 -3.50 25.38 15.74
N GLU A 319 -2.87 25.97 16.76
CA GLU A 319 -1.53 26.55 16.66
C GLU A 319 -0.47 25.48 16.31
N LEU A 320 -0.57 24.27 16.89
CA LEU A 320 0.30 23.15 16.54
C LEU A 320 0.08 22.66 15.11
N ILE A 321 -1.17 22.63 14.64
CA ILE A 321 -1.53 22.26 13.26
C ILE A 321 -1.00 23.30 12.28
N ASP A 322 -1.29 24.58 12.51
CA ASP A 322 -0.86 25.70 11.66
C ASP A 322 0.67 25.78 11.56
N SER A 323 1.36 25.33 12.61
CA SER A 323 2.83 25.27 12.69
C SER A 323 3.43 23.96 12.15
N ASN A 324 2.62 23.04 11.63
CA ASN A 324 3.04 21.71 11.14
C ASN A 324 3.75 20.85 12.19
N LEU A 325 3.39 20.99 13.47
CA LEU A 325 3.97 20.23 14.59
C LEU A 325 3.16 18.96 14.90
N VAL A 326 1.89 18.93 14.48
CA VAL A 326 0.99 17.78 14.58
C VAL A 326 0.15 17.69 13.31
N ARG A 327 -0.19 16.47 12.91
CA ARG A 327 -0.99 16.20 11.69
C ARG A 327 -2.13 15.25 12.00
N ALA A 328 -3.29 15.47 11.40
CA ALA A 328 -4.43 14.55 11.49
C ALA A 328 -4.09 13.20 10.83
N ILE A 329 -4.48 12.09 11.45
CA ILE A 329 -4.26 10.71 10.97
C ILE A 329 -5.57 9.99 10.65
N ASP A 330 -6.70 10.68 10.74
CA ASP A 330 -8.01 10.20 10.33
C ASP A 330 -8.77 11.27 9.53
N GLU A 331 -9.70 10.83 8.69
CA GLU A 331 -10.53 11.71 7.87
C GLU A 331 -11.47 12.59 8.70
N ALA A 332 -11.79 12.13 9.92
CA ALA A 332 -12.64 12.85 10.86
C ALA A 332 -11.92 14.04 11.52
N GLY A 333 -10.59 14.11 11.45
CA GLY A 333 -9.79 15.12 12.16
C GLY A 333 -9.91 14.96 13.69
N GLU A 334 -10.10 13.74 14.16
CA GLU A 334 -10.26 13.40 15.57
C GLU A 334 -8.98 12.87 16.19
N ARG A 335 -8.01 12.45 15.38
CA ARG A 335 -6.72 11.94 15.86
C ARG A 335 -5.59 12.67 15.17
N PHE A 336 -4.63 13.14 15.96
CA PHE A 336 -3.45 13.84 15.50
C PHE A 336 -2.19 13.15 16.02
N LYS A 337 -1.17 13.05 15.19
CA LYS A 337 0.15 12.51 15.56
C LYS A 337 1.21 13.61 15.44
N LEU A 338 2.20 13.60 16.32
CA LEU A 338 3.36 14.49 16.22
C LEU A 338 4.10 14.27 14.90
N THR A 339 4.43 15.37 14.22
CA THR A 339 5.32 15.35 13.06
C THR A 339 6.78 15.20 13.50
N LEU A 340 7.70 15.02 12.54
CA LEU A 340 9.13 15.00 12.82
C LEU A 340 9.57 16.34 13.44
N GLU A 341 9.10 17.45 12.85
CA GLU A 341 9.34 18.81 13.30
C GLU A 341 8.79 19.03 14.73
N GLY A 342 7.60 18.48 15.02
CA GLY A 342 7.01 18.48 16.36
C GLY A 342 7.91 17.81 17.40
N ARG A 343 8.48 16.64 17.07
CA ARG A 343 9.40 15.91 17.95
C ARG A 343 10.73 16.63 18.12
N GLU A 344 11.31 17.15 17.04
CA GLU A 344 12.55 17.92 17.09
C GLU A 344 12.40 19.19 17.94
N LEU A 345 11.28 19.89 17.82
CA LEU A 345 11.02 21.09 18.63
C LEU A 345 10.90 20.75 20.12
N VAL A 346 10.31 19.60 20.47
CA VAL A 346 10.24 19.14 21.86
C VAL A 346 11.64 18.90 22.44
N GLU A 347 12.53 18.24 21.70
CA GLU A 347 13.91 18.02 22.16
C GLU A 347 14.62 19.36 22.44
N GLN A 348 14.35 20.40 21.64
CA GLN A 348 14.87 21.75 21.88
C GLN A 348 14.16 22.49 23.02
N LEU A 349 12.96 22.09 23.44
CA LEU A 349 12.20 22.69 24.54
C LEU A 349 12.54 22.07 25.90
N ARG A 350 13.20 20.91 25.93
CA ARG A 350 13.73 20.33 27.18
C ARG A 350 14.80 21.26 27.78
N PRO A 351 14.74 21.52 29.10
CA PRO A 351 15.64 22.46 29.78
C PRO A 351 17.09 21.99 29.83
#